data_AF-A0A536SFK3-F1
#
_entry.id   AF-A0A536SFK3-F1
#
_cell.length_a   1.000
_cell.length_b   1.000
_cell.length_c   1.000
_cell.angle_alpha   90.00
_cell.angle_beta   90.00
_cell.angle_gamma   90.00
#
_symmetry.space_group_name_H-M   'P 1'
#
loop_
_entity.id
_entity.type
_entity.pdbx_description
1 polymer ?
#
loop_
_entity_poly.entity_id
_entity_poly.type
_entity_poly.pdbx_seq_one_letter_code
_entity_poly.pdbx_strand_id
1 'polypeptide(L)' 'MSLYAAIATLKKRLVRALAERDGWRDAGNEEKYREACSLVEALTEQLDKRELAARGRTLA' A
#
# COMPACT_ATOMS: atom_id res chain seq x y z
N MET A 1 -5.21 12.19 -13.46
CA MET A 1 -4.56 10.87 -13.29
C MET A 1 -5.64 9.79 -13.43
N SER A 2 -5.46 8.74 -14.22
CA SER A 2 -6.48 7.69 -14.40
C SER A 2 -6.57 6.78 -13.16
N LEU A 3 -7.70 6.09 -12.97
CA LEU A 3 -7.91 5.17 -11.85
C LEU A 3 -6.86 4.05 -11.83
N TYR A 4 -6.58 3.46 -12.99
CA TYR A 4 -5.54 2.44 -13.13
C TYR A 4 -4.13 2.97 -12.85
N ALA A 5 -3.81 4.21 -13.25
CA ALA A 5 -2.53 4.84 -12.92
C ALA A 5 -2.39 5.11 -11.41
N ALA A 6 -3.49 5.48 -10.72
CA ALA A 6 -3.50 5.65 -9.27
C ALA A 6 -3.30 4.31 -8.54
N ILE A 7 -3.97 3.24 -9.00
CA ILE A 7 -3.78 1.88 -8.48
C ILE A 7 -2.33 1.41 -8.66
N ALA A 8 -1.76 1.58 -9.85
CA ALA A 8 -0.36 1.21 -10.11
C ALA A 8 0.62 1.99 -9.22
N THR A 9 0.37 3.28 -9.00
CA THR A 9 1.17 4.12 -8.10
C THR A 9 1.09 3.63 -6.66
N LEU A 10 -0.10 3.28 -6.17
CA LEU A 10 -0.28 2.74 -4.83
C LEU A 10 0.40 1.38 -4.66
N LYS A 11 0.31 0.49 -5.65
CA LYS A 11 1.03 -0.79 -5.63
C LYS A 11 2.55 -0.59 -5.49
N LYS A 12 3.13 0.35 -6.25
CA LYS A 12 4.57 0.68 -6.12
C LYS A 12 4.93 1.20 -4.73
N ARG A 13 4.08 2.07 -4.15
CA ARG A 13 4.29 2.58 -2.79
C ARG A 13 4.18 1.49 -1.73
N LEU A 14 3.23 0.57 -1.89
CA LEU A 14 3.04 -0.56 -0.99
C LEU A 14 4.25 -1.51 -1.01
N VAL A 15 4.77 -1.83 -2.19
CA VAL A 15 6.00 -2.65 -2.31
C VAL A 15 7.17 -2.00 -1.57
N ARG A 16 7.35 -0.69 -1.71
CA ARG A 16 8.39 0.05 -0.98
C ARG A 16 8.16 0.00 0.53
N ALA A 17 6.94 0.26 0.99
CA ALA A 17 6.61 0.26 2.42
C ALA A 17 6.81 -1.13 3.06
N LEU A 18 6.51 -2.21 2.32
CA LEU A 18 6.79 -3.58 2.75
C LEU A 18 8.30 -3.82 2.90
N ALA A 19 9.10 -3.38 1.93
CA ALA A 19 10.55 -3.49 2.02
C ALA A 19 11.13 -2.66 3.18
N GLU A 20 10.63 -1.46 3.43
CA GLU A 20 11.02 -0.63 4.57
C GLU A 20 10.64 -1.29 5.90
N ARG A 21 9.43 -1.86 6.01
CA ARG A 21 8.99 -2.64 7.17
C ARG A 21 9.93 -3.80 7.45
N ASP A 22 10.22 -4.61 6.44
CA ASP A 22 11.08 -5.79 6.60
C ASP A 22 12.51 -5.37 6.97
N GLY A 23 13.04 -4.30 6.37
CA GLY A 23 14.33 -3.74 6.76
C GLY A 23 14.38 -3.27 8.21
N TRP A 24 13.33 -2.62 8.72
CA TRP A 24 13.26 -2.21 10.14
C TRP A 24 13.10 -3.38 11.10
N ARG A 25 12.39 -4.44 10.68
CA ARG A 25 12.28 -5.68 11.43
C ARG A 25 13.65 -6.33 11.60
N ASP A 26 14.40 -6.46 10.51
CA ASP A 26 15.72 -7.09 10.50
C ASP A 26 16.75 -6.27 11.29
N ALA A 27 16.62 -4.93 11.28
CA ALA A 27 17.43 -4.03 12.08
C ALA A 27 17.06 -4.01 13.59
N GLY A 28 15.96 -4.67 13.99
CA GLY A 28 15.48 -4.65 15.37
C GLY A 28 14.93 -3.28 15.83
N ASN A 29 14.62 -2.38 14.90
CA ASN A 29 14.08 -1.05 15.24
C ASN A 29 12.55 -1.10 15.33
N GLU A 30 12.04 -1.45 16.51
CA GLU A 30 10.61 -1.67 16.75
C GLU A 30 9.72 -0.43 16.52
N GLU A 31 10.22 0.77 16.78
CA GLU A 31 9.48 2.01 16.53
C GLU A 31 9.25 2.19 15.03
N LYS A 32 10.34 2.15 14.24
CA LYS A 32 10.26 2.28 12.79
C LYS A 32 9.51 1.13 12.12
N TYR A 33 9.66 -0.08 12.65
CA TYR A 33 8.88 -1.23 12.21
C TYR A 33 7.37 -0.99 12.38
N ARG A 34 6.94 -0.50 13.55
CA ARG A 34 5.53 -0.17 13.80
C ARG A 34 5.02 0.94 12.90
N GLU A 35 5.78 2.00 12.69
CA GLU A 35 5.43 3.07 11.74
C GLU A 35 5.23 2.51 10.32
N ALA A 36 6.16 1.65 9.86
CA ALA A 36 6.09 1.03 8.55
C ALA A 36 4.89 0.07 8.43
N CYS A 37 4.55 -0.68 9.48
CA CYS A 37 3.33 -1.50 9.54
C CYS A 37 2.07 -0.66 9.35
N SER A 38 1.90 0.43 10.10
CA SER A 38 0.74 1.32 9.96
C SER A 38 0.65 1.93 8.56
N LEU A 39 1.79 2.27 7.95
CA LEU A 39 1.83 2.75 6.58
C LEU A 39 1.40 1.68 5.56
N VAL A 40 1.85 0.43 5.74
CA VAL A 40 1.44 -0.71 4.90
C VAL A 40 -0.07 -0.94 4.98
N GLU A 41 -0.64 -0.92 6.18
CA GLU A 41 -2.09 -1.06 6.40
C GLU A 41 -2.87 0.05 5.68
N ALA A 42 -2.49 1.32 5.91
CA ALA A 42 -3.14 2.47 5.29
C ALA A 42 -3.06 2.44 3.75
N LEU A 43 -1.95 1.97 3.18
CA LEU A 43 -1.79 1.81 1.73
C LEU A 43 -2.62 0.66 1.18
N THR A 44 -2.73 -0.44 1.93
CA THR A 44 -3.54 -1.62 1.55
C THR A 44 -5.02 -1.25 1.50
N GLU A 45 -5.56 -0.61 2.54
CA GLU A 45 -6.95 -0.15 2.53
C GLU A 45 -7.26 0.82 1.39
N GLN A 46 -6.32 1.72 1.09
CA GLN A 46 -6.45 2.68 0.00
C GLN A 46 -6.42 2.03 -1.38
N LEU A 47 -5.68 0.94 -1.52
CA LEU A 47 -5.62 0.14 -2.73
C LEU A 47 -6.93 -0.62 -2.92
N ASP A 48 -7.40 -1.32 -1.89
CA ASP A 48 -8.64 -2.10 -1.92
C ASP A 48 -9.85 -1.26 -2.32
N LYS A 49 -10.01 -0.07 -1.71
CA LYS A 49 -11.09 0.87 -2.05
C LYS A 49 -11.06 1.27 -3.53
N ARG A 50 -9.87 1.45 -4.10
CA ARG A 50 -9.71 1.85 -5.51
C ARG A 50 -9.86 0.68 -6.47
N GLU A 51 -9.39 -0.50 -6.12
CA GLU A 51 -9.61 -1.71 -6.90
C GLU A 51 -11.11 -2.07 -6.93
N LEU A 52 -11.83 -1.91 -5.81
CA LEU A 52 -13.28 -2.07 -5.77
C LEU A 52 -13.98 -1.07 -6.70
N ALA A 53 -13.59 0.21 -6.66
CA ALA A 53 -14.12 1.22 -7.56
C ALA A 53 -13.84 0.92 -9.04
N ALA A 54 -12.67 0.35 -9.37
CA ALA A 54 -12.33 -0.04 -10.73
C ALA A 54 -13.20 -1.20 -11.23
N ARG A 55 -13.43 -2.20 -10.37
CA ARG A 55 -14.32 -3.34 -10.67
C ARG A 55 -15.76 -2.87 -10.88
N GLY A 56 -16.27 -1.99 -10.02
CA GLY A 56 -17.62 -1.44 -10.15
C GLY A 56 -17.84 -0.65 -11.45
N ARG A 57 -16.81 0.02 -11.98
CA ARG A 57 -16.87 0.70 -13.29
C ARG A 57 -16.72 -0.22 -14.50
N THR A 58 -16.31 -1.47 -14.30
CA THR A 58 -16.18 -2.44 -15.40
C THR A 58 -17.49 -3.20 -15.63
N LEU A 59 -18.41 -3.17 -14.66
CA LEU A 59 -19.70 -3.88 -14.67
C LEU A 59 -20.93 -2.96 -14.91
N ALA A 60 -20.72 -1.66 -15.05
CA ALA A 60 -21.74 -0.64 -15.30
C ALA A 60 -21.56 -0.03 -16.69
#